data_AF-A0A914Y4R5-F1
#
_entry.id   AF-A0A914Y4R5-F1
#
_cell.length_a   1.000
_cell.length_b   1.000
_cell.length_c   1.000
_cell.angle_alpha   90.00
_cell.angle_beta   90.00
_cell.angle_gamma   90.00
#
_symmetry.space_group_name_H-M   'P 1'
#
loop_
_entity.id
_entity.type
_entity.pdbx_description
1 polymer ?
#
loop_
_entity_poly.entity_id
_entity_poly.type
_entity_poly.pdbx_seq_one_letter_code
_entity_poly.pdbx_strand_id
1 'polypeptide(L)'
;MLEYLKSTEDLSKDSLVADCIVWNDGKQWHACIDTSFAGNLKNVKTLTNYRDEHEFDFILDKFAYCVTINENGNMLEIFVSSQEHGSVVASVAAAHYPNNPKNDGLAPGAQIISMGVLHSESYGSIYSKIAVKAVSCCVT
;
A
#
# COMPACT_ATOMS: atom_id res chain seq x y z
N MET A 1 -37.17 -18.29 5.72
CA MET A 1 -35.85 -18.82 6.15
C MET A 1 -34.89 -18.94 4.98
N LEU A 2 -35.25 -19.62 3.87
CA LEU A 2 -34.45 -19.62 2.62
C LEU A 2 -34.33 -18.25 1.95
N GLU A 3 -35.39 -17.44 1.95
CA GLU A 3 -35.35 -16.06 1.41
C GLU A 3 -34.45 -15.12 2.23
N TYR A 4 -34.37 -15.33 3.55
CA TYR A 4 -33.50 -14.55 4.44
C TYR A 4 -32.01 -14.87 4.20
N LEU A 5 -31.69 -16.15 3.96
CA LEU A 5 -30.33 -16.57 3.60
C LEU A 5 -29.91 -16.02 2.22
N LYS A 6 -30.84 -15.97 1.26
CA LYS A 6 -30.59 -15.34 -0.05
C LYS A 6 -30.40 -13.83 0.06
N SER A 7 -31.17 -13.15 0.93
CA SER A 7 -30.95 -11.72 1.16
C SER A 7 -29.61 -11.42 1.86
N THR A 8 -29.09 -12.36 2.65
CA THR A 8 -27.75 -12.23 3.26
C THR A 8 -26.61 -12.52 2.29
N GLU A 9 -26.83 -13.28 1.21
CA GLU A 9 -25.84 -13.44 0.14
C GLU A 9 -25.61 -12.12 -0.62
N ASP A 10 -26.65 -11.30 -0.82
CA ASP A 10 -26.50 -9.97 -1.44
C ASP A 10 -25.82 -8.95 -0.50
N LEU A 11 -25.89 -9.15 0.83
CA LEU A 11 -25.16 -8.37 1.83
C LEU A 11 -23.68 -8.74 1.95
N SER A 12 -23.22 -9.81 1.30
CA SER A 12 -21.78 -10.16 1.22
C SER A 12 -20.94 -9.13 0.44
N LYS A 13 -21.59 -8.08 -0.09
CA LYS A 13 -20.98 -6.89 -0.68
C LYS A 13 -20.54 -5.83 0.32
N ASP A 14 -20.60 -6.07 1.63
CA ASP A 14 -20.00 -5.15 2.60
C ASP A 14 -18.48 -5.12 2.40
N SER A 15 -17.99 -3.99 1.88
CA SER A 15 -16.56 -3.69 1.80
C SER A 15 -15.96 -3.68 3.20
N LEU A 16 -14.82 -4.34 3.39
CA LEU A 16 -14.09 -4.29 4.65
C LEU A 16 -13.61 -2.85 4.91
N VAL A 17 -14.00 -2.30 6.06
CA VAL A 17 -13.56 -0.99 6.54
C VAL A 17 -12.66 -1.22 7.74
N ALA A 18 -11.43 -0.71 7.67
CA ALA A 18 -10.47 -0.77 8.77
C ALA A 18 -10.44 0.55 9.53
N ASP A 19 -10.38 0.47 10.86
CA ASP A 19 -10.10 1.63 11.69
C ASP A 19 -8.62 2.00 11.60
N CYS A 20 -8.34 3.30 11.41
CA CYS A 20 -6.98 3.82 11.33
C CYS A 20 -6.79 4.91 12.38
N ILE A 21 -5.65 4.89 13.08
CA ILE A 21 -5.25 5.94 14.01
C ILE A 21 -3.92 6.51 13.55
N VAL A 22 -3.83 7.84 13.51
CA VAL A 22 -2.60 8.59 13.21
C VAL A 22 -2.27 9.48 14.40
N TRP A 23 -1.02 9.48 14.84
CA TRP A 23 -0.56 10.33 15.93
C TRP A 23 0.90 10.72 15.77
N ASN A 24 1.34 11.73 16.51
CA ASN A 24 2.74 12.13 16.59
C ASN A 24 3.25 11.89 18.02
N ASP A 25 4.41 11.26 18.16
CA ASP A 25 5.03 10.97 19.47
C ASP A 25 5.98 12.06 19.97
N GLY A 26 6.01 13.21 19.29
CA GLY A 26 6.94 14.32 19.50
C GLY A 26 8.22 14.23 18.65
N LYS A 27 8.46 13.10 17.96
CA LYS A 27 9.61 12.90 17.09
C LYS A 27 9.19 12.59 15.66
N GLN A 28 8.22 11.68 15.49
CA GLN A 28 7.77 11.22 14.19
C GLN A 28 6.27 10.92 14.19
N TRP A 29 5.72 10.85 12.98
CA TRP A 29 4.33 10.45 12.76
C TRP A 29 4.23 8.93 12.71
N HIS A 30 3.17 8.43 13.32
CA HIS A 30 2.86 7.01 13.42
C HIS A 30 1.43 6.76 12.95
N ALA A 31 1.22 5.63 12.29
CA ALA A 31 -0.09 5.13 11.92
C ALA A 31 -0.27 3.68 12.34
N CYS A 32 -1.48 3.35 12.77
CA CYS A 32 -1.89 2.00 13.12
C CYS A 32 -3.20 1.70 12.38
N ILE A 33 -3.29 0.54 11.73
CA ILE A 33 -4.43 0.11 10.90
C ILE A 33 -4.97 -1.19 11.46
N ASP A 34 -6.24 -1.25 11.84
CA ASP A 34 -6.87 -2.49 12.31
C ASP A 34 -7.00 -3.52 11.19
N THR A 35 -5.95 -4.35 11.01
CA THR A 35 -5.93 -5.44 10.05
C THR A 35 -6.78 -6.64 10.48
N SER A 36 -7.27 -6.65 11.73
CA SER A 36 -8.15 -7.69 12.26
C SER A 36 -9.63 -7.44 11.92
N PHE A 37 -9.99 -6.20 11.59
CA PHE A 37 -11.37 -5.75 11.36
C PHE A 37 -12.31 -6.03 12.55
N ALA A 38 -11.74 -6.13 13.75
CA ALA A 38 -12.43 -6.49 14.99
C ALA A 38 -12.22 -5.46 16.11
N GLY A 39 -11.64 -4.30 15.79
CA GLY A 39 -11.32 -3.22 16.73
C GLY A 39 -10.11 -3.52 17.63
N ASN A 40 -9.26 -4.49 17.28
CA ASN A 40 -8.12 -4.89 18.12
C ASN A 40 -6.82 -4.20 17.71
N LEU A 41 -6.62 -2.96 18.14
CA LEU A 41 -5.40 -2.20 17.86
C LEU A 41 -4.21 -2.52 18.77
N LYS A 42 -4.40 -3.34 19.82
CA LYS A 42 -3.36 -3.60 20.83
C LYS A 42 -2.17 -4.38 20.27
N ASN A 43 -2.43 -5.26 19.30
CA ASN A 43 -1.44 -6.18 18.74
C ASN A 43 -1.13 -5.88 17.27
N VAL A 44 -1.46 -4.68 16.80
CA VAL A 44 -1.22 -4.25 15.42
C VAL A 44 0.14 -3.56 15.35
N LYS A 45 0.89 -3.84 14.27
CA LYS A 45 2.16 -3.15 14.02
C LYS A 45 1.90 -1.67 13.76
N THR A 46 2.60 -0.81 14.50
CA THR A 46 2.64 0.62 14.20
C THR A 46 3.65 0.86 13.10
N LEU A 47 3.27 1.64 12.09
CA LEU A 47 4.14 2.02 10.97
C LEU A 47 4.37 3.53 10.99
N THR A 48 5.50 3.95 10.43
CA THR A 48 5.77 5.34 10.08
C THR A 48 5.85 5.49 8.56
N ASN A 49 6.25 6.66 8.07
CA ASN A 49 6.50 6.86 6.64
C ASN A 49 7.46 5.81 6.11
N TYR A 50 7.06 5.10 5.05
CA TYR A 50 7.91 4.08 4.43
C TYR A 50 9.28 4.62 4.01
N ARG A 51 9.36 5.91 3.62
CA ARG A 51 10.62 6.58 3.26
C ARG A 51 11.63 6.63 4.41
N ASP A 52 11.16 6.66 5.65
CA ASP A 52 12.03 6.90 6.81
C ASP A 52 12.59 5.58 7.36
N GLU A 53 11.75 4.55 7.51
CA GLU A 53 12.15 3.28 8.17
C GLU A 53 12.01 2.03 7.25
N HIS A 54 11.47 2.19 6.04
CA HIS A 54 11.26 1.09 5.07
C HIS A 54 10.39 -0.06 5.62
N GLU A 55 9.51 0.26 6.57
CA GLU A 55 8.65 -0.71 7.24
C GLU A 55 7.33 -0.91 6.49
N PHE A 56 6.92 -2.18 6.39
CA PHE A 56 5.63 -2.59 5.87
C PHE A 56 5.02 -3.66 6.79
N ASP A 57 3.75 -3.98 6.55
CA ASP A 57 3.02 -5.06 7.20
C ASP A 57 2.03 -5.71 6.22
N PHE A 58 1.27 -6.71 6.66
CA PHE A 58 0.32 -7.44 5.82
C PHE A 58 -1.14 -7.28 6.29
N ILE A 59 -2.03 -7.08 5.33
CA ILE A 59 -3.48 -7.19 5.53
C ILE A 59 -3.88 -8.63 5.18
N LEU A 60 -4.58 -9.30 6.10
CA LEU A 60 -5.10 -10.67 5.93
C LEU A 60 -4.04 -11.68 5.48
N ASP A 61 -2.78 -11.49 5.88
CA ASP A 61 -1.61 -12.30 5.48
C ASP A 61 -1.40 -12.43 3.96
N LYS A 62 -1.99 -11.52 3.16
CA LYS A 62 -2.00 -11.62 1.70
C LYS A 62 -1.49 -10.38 1.01
N PHE A 63 -1.81 -9.21 1.55
CA PHE A 63 -1.54 -7.94 0.88
C PHE A 63 -0.54 -7.15 1.69
N ALA A 64 0.69 -7.06 1.19
CA ALA A 64 1.69 -6.18 1.77
C ALA A 64 1.24 -4.73 1.62
N TYR A 65 1.35 -3.95 2.70
CA TYR A 65 1.03 -2.54 2.69
C TYR A 65 2.08 -1.72 3.45
N CYS A 66 2.25 -0.48 3.03
CA CYS A 66 3.00 0.53 3.75
C CYS A 66 2.24 1.84 3.77
N VAL A 67 2.72 2.80 4.55
CA VAL A 67 2.01 4.07 4.77
C VAL A 67 2.89 5.28 4.48
N THR A 68 2.22 6.37 4.13
CA THR A 68 2.80 7.72 4.08
C THR A 68 1.83 8.68 4.76
N ILE A 69 2.34 9.46 5.71
CA ILE A 69 1.60 10.40 6.52
C ILE A 69 1.99 11.80 6.08
N ASN A 70 1.04 12.51 5.49
CA ASN A 70 1.23 13.85 4.95
C ASN A 70 0.43 14.89 5.75
N GLU A 71 0.60 16.15 5.38
CA GLU A 71 -0.20 17.28 5.88
C GLU A 71 -0.25 17.36 7.41
N ASN A 72 0.89 17.09 8.06
CA ASN A 72 1.02 17.05 9.52
C ASN A 72 -0.03 16.11 10.17
N GLY A 73 -0.17 14.90 9.63
CA GLY A 73 -1.06 13.88 10.18
C GLY A 73 -2.49 13.91 9.66
N ASN A 74 -2.87 14.93 8.88
CA ASN A 74 -4.24 15.07 8.36
C ASN A 74 -4.53 14.13 7.19
N MET A 75 -3.50 13.59 6.54
CA MET A 75 -3.66 12.66 5.41
C MET A 75 -2.82 11.41 5.63
N LEU A 76 -3.51 10.26 5.75
CA LEU A 76 -2.90 8.93 5.72
C LEU A 76 -3.07 8.34 4.32
N GLU A 77 -1.95 8.08 3.65
CA GLU A 77 -1.91 7.35 2.38
C GLU A 77 -1.48 5.91 2.66
N ILE A 78 -2.29 4.94 2.23
CA ILE A 78 -2.01 3.52 2.39
C ILE A 78 -1.71 2.96 1.01
N PHE A 79 -0.49 2.46 0.82
CA PHE A 79 -0.09 1.79 -0.41
C PHE A 79 -0.19 0.28 -0.21
N VAL A 80 -0.97 -0.39 -1.05
CA VAL A 80 -1.12 -1.85 -1.03
C VAL A 80 -0.52 -2.44 -2.30
N SER A 81 0.44 -3.35 -2.13
CA SER A 81 1.07 -4.07 -3.24
C SER A 81 0.17 -5.23 -3.69
N SER A 82 -0.82 -4.95 -4.52
CA SER A 82 -1.75 -5.96 -5.07
C SER A 82 -1.66 -6.15 -6.58
N GLN A 83 -0.88 -5.33 -7.30
CA GLN A 83 -0.83 -5.36 -8.77
C GLN A 83 0.43 -6.09 -9.27
N GLU A 84 0.21 -7.21 -9.96
CA GLU A 84 1.27 -8.02 -10.57
C GLU A 84 2.08 -7.24 -11.61
N HIS A 85 1.42 -6.36 -12.38
CA HIS A 85 2.05 -5.63 -13.49
C HIS A 85 3.27 -4.83 -13.03
N GLY A 86 3.15 -4.08 -11.93
CA GLY A 86 4.28 -3.29 -11.39
C GLY A 86 5.45 -4.16 -10.96
N SER A 87 5.16 -5.32 -10.35
CA SER A 87 6.17 -6.26 -9.87
C SER A 87 6.93 -6.93 -11.02
N VAL A 88 6.22 -7.29 -12.10
CA VAL A 88 6.83 -7.84 -13.32
C VAL A 88 7.75 -6.80 -13.97
N VAL A 89 7.29 -5.56 -14.11
CA VAL A 89 8.11 -4.46 -14.67
C VAL A 89 9.36 -4.22 -13.82
N ALA A 90 9.21 -4.17 -12.49
CA ALA A 90 10.34 -4.02 -11.58
C ALA A 90 11.34 -5.18 -11.70
N SER A 91 10.85 -6.40 -11.88
CA SER A 91 11.69 -7.59 -12.05
C SER A 91 12.50 -7.54 -13.35
N VAL A 92 11.86 -7.18 -14.47
CA VAL A 92 12.57 -7.00 -15.76
C VAL A 92 13.62 -5.89 -15.66
N ALA A 93 13.32 -4.82 -14.92
CA ALA A 93 14.24 -3.71 -14.77
C ALA A 93 15.46 -4.04 -13.89
N ALA A 94 15.26 -4.69 -12.74
CA ALA A 94 16.29 -4.71 -11.69
C ALA A 94 16.44 -6.04 -10.92
N ALA A 95 15.77 -7.12 -11.31
CA ALA A 95 15.92 -8.40 -10.61
C ALA A 95 17.40 -8.82 -10.52
N HIS A 96 17.78 -9.38 -9.38
CA HIS A 96 19.16 -9.74 -9.07
C HIS A 96 19.24 -11.17 -8.54
N TYR A 97 19.90 -12.03 -9.29
CA TYR A 97 20.13 -13.44 -9.00
C TYR A 97 21.64 -13.73 -8.99
N PRO A 98 22.34 -13.53 -7.84
CA PRO A 98 23.80 -13.69 -7.75
C PRO A 98 24.32 -15.04 -8.25
N ASN A 99 23.52 -16.10 -8.05
CA ASN A 99 23.87 -17.48 -8.41
C ASN A 99 23.39 -17.90 -9.81
N ASN A 100 22.55 -17.09 -10.46
CA ASN A 100 22.08 -17.36 -11.82
C ASN A 100 21.84 -16.05 -12.60
N PRO A 101 22.90 -15.37 -13.05
CA PRO A 101 22.80 -14.07 -13.73
C PRO A 101 22.02 -14.11 -15.05
N LYS A 102 21.64 -15.28 -15.57
CA LYS A 102 20.75 -15.39 -16.74
C LYS A 102 19.33 -14.92 -16.45
N ASN A 103 18.94 -14.86 -15.16
CA ASN A 103 17.63 -14.43 -14.71
C ASN A 103 17.62 -12.96 -14.27
N ASP A 104 18.75 -12.26 -14.40
CA ASP A 104 18.90 -10.87 -14.01
C ASP A 104 18.05 -9.93 -14.88
N GLY A 105 17.62 -8.81 -14.29
CA GLY A 105 17.01 -7.70 -15.01
C GLY A 105 18.03 -6.90 -15.81
N LEU A 106 17.58 -5.81 -16.44
CA LEU A 106 18.45 -4.94 -17.23
C LEU A 106 19.53 -4.22 -16.40
N ALA A 107 19.21 -3.85 -15.15
CA ALA A 107 20.09 -3.20 -14.20
C ALA A 107 20.04 -3.93 -12.84
N PRO A 108 20.72 -5.09 -12.72
CA PRO A 108 20.56 -5.99 -11.58
C PRO A 108 20.98 -5.32 -10.27
N GLY A 109 20.10 -5.39 -9.27
CA GLY A 109 20.36 -4.83 -7.94
C GLY A 109 20.10 -3.31 -7.84
N ALA A 110 19.60 -2.67 -8.90
CA ALA A 110 19.11 -1.31 -8.81
C ALA A 110 17.96 -1.23 -7.80
N GLN A 111 17.94 -0.15 -7.00
CA GLN A 111 16.87 0.09 -6.05
C GLN A 111 15.63 0.61 -6.78
N ILE A 112 14.46 0.08 -6.43
CA ILE A 112 13.17 0.42 -7.04
C ILE A 112 12.33 1.20 -6.05
N ILE A 113 11.78 2.33 -6.52
CA ILE A 113 10.73 3.08 -5.83
C ILE A 113 9.42 2.81 -6.56
N SER A 114 8.45 2.21 -5.86
CA SER A 114 7.12 1.95 -6.40
C SER A 114 6.18 3.12 -6.11
N MET A 115 5.46 3.59 -7.13
CA MET A 115 4.47 4.66 -7.00
C MET A 115 3.21 4.26 -7.77
N GLY A 116 2.10 4.08 -7.04
CA GLY A 116 0.79 3.82 -7.63
C GLY A 116 0.23 5.07 -8.28
N VAL A 117 0.20 5.12 -9.62
CA VAL A 117 -0.37 6.25 -10.38
C VAL A 117 -1.81 6.00 -10.84
N LEU A 118 -2.37 4.84 -10.49
CA LEU A 118 -3.71 4.40 -10.87
C LEU A 118 -4.67 4.58 -9.70
N HIS A 119 -5.88 5.07 -9.98
CA HIS A 119 -6.99 5.13 -9.04
C HIS A 119 -8.09 4.17 -9.49
N SER A 120 -8.61 3.35 -8.58
CA SER A 120 -9.56 2.27 -8.89
C SER A 120 -10.90 2.74 -9.48
N GLU A 121 -11.30 3.99 -9.23
CA GLU A 121 -12.64 4.50 -9.58
C GLU A 121 -12.67 5.56 -10.69
N SER A 122 -11.56 5.88 -11.36
CA SER A 122 -11.57 7.03 -12.28
C SER A 122 -10.65 6.88 -13.47
N TYR A 123 -11.24 6.59 -14.64
CA TYR A 123 -10.60 6.70 -15.96
C TYR A 123 -10.55 8.17 -16.41
N GLY A 124 -9.38 8.83 -16.35
CA GLY A 124 -9.10 10.06 -17.11
C GLY A 124 -8.53 11.26 -16.35
N SER A 125 -9.23 11.83 -15.35
CA SER A 125 -8.86 13.13 -14.76
C SER A 125 -7.82 13.04 -13.62
N ILE A 126 -7.97 12.06 -12.73
CA ILE A 126 -7.14 11.89 -11.52
C ILE A 126 -5.71 11.43 -11.84
N TYR A 127 -5.52 10.69 -12.94
CA TYR A 127 -4.21 10.24 -13.43
C TYR A 127 -3.20 11.38 -13.54
N SER A 128 -3.64 12.53 -14.07
CA SER A 128 -2.77 13.69 -14.27
C SER A 128 -2.22 14.23 -12.95
N LYS A 129 -3.03 14.25 -11.89
CA LYS A 129 -2.62 14.75 -10.57
C LYS A 129 -1.71 13.78 -9.83
N ILE A 130 -2.02 12.48 -9.85
CA ILE A 130 -1.19 11.47 -9.20
C ILE A 130 0.15 11.33 -9.93
N ALA A 131 0.16 11.38 -11.26
CA ALA A 131 1.39 11.40 -12.05
C ALA A 131 2.25 12.63 -11.75
N VAL A 132 1.66 13.83 -11.64
CA VAL A 132 2.39 15.04 -11.23
C VAL A 132 2.96 14.90 -9.82
N LYS A 133 2.20 14.34 -8.88
CA LYS A 133 2.70 14.05 -7.52
C LYS A 133 3.87 13.07 -7.55
N ALA A 134 3.75 11.97 -8.31
CA ALA A 134 4.82 10.99 -8.47
C ALA A 134 6.10 11.61 -9.06
N VAL A 135 5.97 12.44 -10.09
CA VAL A 135 7.11 13.17 -10.66
C VAL A 135 7.70 14.13 -9.63
N SER A 136 6.88 14.87 -8.90
CA SER A 136 7.33 15.77 -7.84
C SER A 136 8.14 15.04 -6.76
N CYS A 137 7.72 13.84 -6.38
CA CYS A 137 8.45 13.01 -5.41
C CYS A 137 9.82 12.52 -5.91
N CYS A 138 10.07 12.56 -7.22
CA CYS A 138 11.36 12.16 -7.80
C CYS A 138 12.35 13.33 -7.95
N VAL A 139 11.87 14.58 -7.95
CA VAL A 139 12.71 15.78 -8.11
C VAL A 139 13.01 16.50 -6.80
N THR A 140 12.46 16.04 -5.68
CA THR A 140 12.68 16.54 -4.33
C THR A 140 13.36 15.50 -3.47
#